data_AF-A0A813G888-F1
#
_entry.id   AF-A0A813G888-F1
#
_cell.length_a   1.000
_cell.length_b   1.000
_cell.length_c   1.000
_cell.angle_alpha   90.00
_cell.angle_beta   90.00
_cell.angle_gamma   90.00
#
_symmetry.space_group_name_H-M   'P 1'
#
loop_
_entity.id
_entity.type
_entity.pdbx_description
1 polymer ?
#
loop_
_entity_poly.entity_id
_entity_poly.type
_entity_poly.pdbx_seq_one_letter_code
_entity_poly.pdbx_strand_id
1 'polypeptide(L)'
;ELRNVGVELYDKEKEWRSRDGRKGKLFTAGPSECFLTDSEIQDRVYEREDARRSKDFALADSVRDELRSLGVELDDRHAQWQTSGGRLGSYSGVPVVPELRSSDSSGRETREIRKLVCERERHRASQDFQAADDVRRTLSSMGVELFDNERTWRTKSGVQGVIFTGGHEEDCHLTDAAIVTKVAMREDARVSKDYSQADAIREDLRRKGVELLDSQKTWVTTDGRSGTFGGPSSSSSHFQPPRQAAQQSRQGAVGSLAPKNQSVQRIVPSVVSHNSGQGTLSEASIAALVLGRESARDRHDWEAADAIRNDLRASGVDVWDKEKVWKANDGRQGPILRP
;
A
#
# COMPACT_ATOMS: atom_id res chain seq x y z
N GLU A 1 34.72 -19.12 33.09
CA GLU A 1 33.61 -19.62 33.93
C GLU A 1 32.70 -20.59 33.18
N LEU A 2 32.03 -20.20 32.09
CA LEU A 2 31.08 -21.05 31.33
C LEU A 2 31.53 -22.49 31.02
N ARG A 3 32.79 -22.71 30.62
CA ARG A 3 33.35 -24.06 30.38
C ARG A 3 33.31 -24.98 31.61
N ASN A 4 33.44 -24.43 32.83
CA ASN A 4 33.37 -25.22 34.07
C ASN A 4 31.93 -25.66 34.39
N VAL A 5 30.93 -25.00 33.81
CA VAL A 5 29.50 -25.35 33.90
C VAL A 5 29.06 -26.26 32.74
N GLY A 6 30.01 -26.71 31.90
CA GLY A 6 29.73 -27.57 30.75
C GLY A 6 29.20 -26.84 29.52
N VAL A 7 29.37 -25.50 29.43
CA VAL A 7 28.98 -24.69 28.27
C VAL A 7 30.22 -24.30 27.45
N GLU A 8 30.23 -24.72 26.19
CA GLU A 8 31.23 -24.40 25.19
C GLU A 8 30.71 -23.34 24.22
N LEU A 9 31.55 -22.38 23.83
CA LEU A 9 31.23 -21.33 22.86
C LEU A 9 31.96 -21.61 21.54
N TYR A 10 31.23 -21.48 20.44
CA TYR A 10 31.67 -21.72 19.08
C TYR A 10 31.55 -20.42 18.28
N ASP A 11 32.46 -19.47 18.55
CA ASP A 11 32.36 -18.08 18.07
C ASP A 11 32.26 -17.97 16.54
N LYS A 12 32.96 -18.86 15.80
CA LYS A 12 32.88 -18.94 14.33
C LYS A 12 31.50 -19.35 13.80
N GLU A 13 30.77 -20.13 14.58
CA GLU A 13 29.44 -20.65 14.24
C GLU A 13 28.33 -19.79 14.88
N LYS A 14 28.71 -18.81 15.73
CA LYS A 14 27.83 -18.10 16.64
C LYS A 14 26.87 -19.05 17.37
N GLU A 15 27.40 -20.14 17.93
CA GLU A 15 26.63 -21.08 18.75
C GLU A 15 27.25 -21.21 20.15
N TRP A 16 26.42 -21.47 21.16
CA TRP A 16 26.85 -22.12 22.40
C TRP A 16 26.28 -23.54 22.44
N ARG A 17 27.03 -24.47 23.04
CA ARG A 17 26.65 -25.87 23.21
C ARG A 17 26.89 -26.27 24.66
N SER A 18 25.91 -26.93 25.26
CA SER A 18 25.95 -27.45 26.61
C SER A 18 26.08 -28.97 26.60
N ARG A 19 26.76 -29.50 27.62
CA ARG A 19 26.99 -30.95 27.79
C ARG A 19 25.71 -31.77 28.01
N ASP A 20 24.60 -31.12 28.34
CA ASP A 20 23.25 -31.71 28.39
C ASP A 20 22.56 -31.85 27.01
N GLY A 21 23.24 -31.46 25.92
CA GLY A 21 22.72 -31.50 24.56
C GLY A 21 21.96 -30.25 24.13
N ARG A 22 21.72 -29.28 25.02
CA ARG A 22 21.16 -27.98 24.65
C ARG A 22 22.17 -27.17 23.84
N LYS A 23 21.68 -26.47 22.83
CA LYS A 23 22.47 -25.51 22.05
C LYS A 23 21.61 -24.32 21.66
N GLY A 24 22.23 -23.17 21.45
CA GLY A 24 21.55 -21.95 21.03
C GLY A 24 22.49 -21.02 20.29
N LYS A 25 21.95 -19.96 19.68
CA LYS A 25 22.79 -18.91 19.09
C LYS A 25 23.56 -18.18 20.20
N LEU A 26 24.82 -17.87 19.93
CA LEU A 26 25.67 -17.04 20.75
C LEU A 26 25.29 -15.58 20.53
N PHE A 27 24.34 -15.10 21.33
CA PHE A 27 23.94 -13.70 21.31
C PHE A 27 25.03 -12.85 21.96
N THR A 28 25.69 -11.99 21.17
CA THR A 28 26.83 -11.16 21.62
C THR A 28 26.49 -9.68 21.77
N ALA A 29 25.21 -9.31 21.57
CA ALA A 29 24.76 -7.94 21.58
C ALA A 29 24.20 -7.52 22.97
N GLY A 30 24.97 -6.73 23.71
CA GLY A 30 24.43 -5.86 24.76
C GLY A 30 23.71 -6.55 25.93
N PRO A 31 22.83 -5.82 26.64
CA PRO A 31 22.10 -6.33 27.79
C PRO A 31 20.96 -7.29 27.39
N SER A 32 20.49 -8.04 28.39
CA SER A 32 19.50 -9.12 28.27
C SER A 32 18.14 -8.72 27.68
N GLU A 33 17.83 -7.42 27.65
CA GLU A 33 16.54 -6.89 27.22
C GLU A 33 16.77 -5.72 26.26
N CYS A 34 16.06 -5.75 25.12
CA CYS A 34 16.03 -4.66 24.15
C CYS A 34 14.75 -3.84 24.36
N PHE A 35 14.90 -2.55 24.69
CA PHE A 35 13.79 -1.63 24.96
C PHE A 35 13.24 -0.94 23.71
N LEU A 36 13.95 -1.00 22.57
CA LEU A 36 13.46 -0.42 21.31
C LEU A 36 12.23 -1.19 20.80
N THR A 37 11.23 -0.47 20.32
CA THR A 37 10.13 -1.04 19.53
C THR A 37 10.62 -1.54 18.18
N ASP A 38 9.87 -2.44 17.54
CA ASP A 38 10.24 -2.98 16.23
C ASP A 38 10.35 -1.87 15.16
N SER A 39 9.59 -0.77 15.31
CA SER A 39 9.69 0.41 14.44
C SER A 39 11.00 1.17 14.65
N GLU A 40 11.41 1.42 15.89
CA GLU A 40 12.67 2.12 16.18
C GLU A 40 13.89 1.30 15.73
N ILE A 41 13.86 -0.03 15.91
CA ILE A 41 14.88 -0.93 15.36
C ILE A 41 14.91 -0.80 13.83
N GLN A 42 13.74 -0.78 13.19
CA GLN A 42 13.63 -0.70 11.75
C GLN A 42 14.13 0.64 11.18
N ASP A 43 13.82 1.77 11.84
CA ASP A 43 14.30 3.10 11.46
C ASP A 43 15.83 3.18 11.52
N ARG A 44 16.45 2.62 12.56
CA ARG A 44 17.92 2.53 12.66
C ARG A 44 18.55 1.60 11.63
N VAL A 45 17.88 0.51 11.28
CA VAL A 45 18.36 -0.37 10.20
C VAL A 45 18.25 0.33 8.84
N TYR A 46 17.22 1.14 8.60
CA TYR A 46 17.14 1.99 7.40
C TYR A 46 18.24 3.07 7.37
N GLU A 47 18.49 3.77 8.48
CA GLU A 47 19.59 4.74 8.63
C GLU A 47 20.95 4.09 8.25
N ARG A 48 21.21 2.89 8.78
CA ARG A 48 22.41 2.12 8.45
C ARG A 48 22.51 1.73 6.98
N GLU A 49 21.44 1.24 6.36
CA GLU A 49 21.49 0.83 4.95
C GLU A 49 21.59 2.04 4.00
N ASP A 50 21.10 3.22 4.38
CA ASP A 50 21.35 4.45 3.64
C ASP A 50 22.80 4.94 3.78
N ALA A 51 23.38 4.86 4.98
CA ALA A 51 24.81 5.12 5.20
C ALA A 51 25.70 4.20 4.36
N ARG A 52 25.41 2.88 4.34
CA ARG A 52 26.11 1.90 3.48
C ARG A 52 25.97 2.21 1.99
N ARG A 53 24.79 2.63 1.54
CA ARG A 53 24.51 3.02 0.15
C ARG A 53 25.29 4.27 -0.26
N SER A 54 25.37 5.25 0.65
CA SER A 54 26.16 6.48 0.52
C SER A 54 27.67 6.26 0.73
N LYS A 55 28.10 5.02 1.03
CA LYS A 55 29.48 4.62 1.36
C LYS A 55 30.05 5.27 2.62
N ASP A 56 29.19 5.79 3.49
CA ASP A 56 29.55 6.20 4.84
C ASP A 56 29.57 4.95 5.75
N PHE A 57 30.69 4.22 5.66
CA PHE A 57 30.90 3.03 6.47
C PHE A 57 31.09 3.36 7.96
N ALA A 58 31.54 4.57 8.30
CA ALA A 58 31.73 4.98 9.69
C ALA A 58 30.38 5.15 10.41
N LEU A 59 29.42 5.83 9.76
CA LEU A 59 28.04 5.93 10.25
C LEU A 59 27.33 4.57 10.26
N ALA A 60 27.53 3.75 9.22
CA ALA A 60 26.94 2.41 9.18
C ALA A 60 27.44 1.47 10.28
N ASP A 61 28.70 1.65 10.71
CA ASP A 61 29.31 0.89 11.79
C ASP A 61 28.89 1.43 13.17
N SER A 62 28.80 2.75 13.35
CA SER A 62 28.30 3.34 14.61
C SER A 62 26.84 2.96 14.89
N VAL A 63 25.97 2.96 13.88
CA VAL A 63 24.58 2.49 14.04
C VAL A 63 24.51 0.99 14.33
N ARG A 64 25.41 0.16 13.77
CA ARG A 64 25.50 -1.27 14.12
C ARG A 64 25.89 -1.45 15.60
N ASP A 65 26.86 -0.68 16.08
CA ASP A 65 27.34 -0.79 17.46
C ASP A 65 26.36 -0.18 18.47
N GLU A 66 25.61 0.88 18.11
CA GLU A 66 24.49 1.39 18.89
C GLU A 66 23.39 0.32 19.05
N LEU A 67 22.91 -0.26 17.94
CA LEU A 67 21.94 -1.36 17.96
C LEU A 67 22.44 -2.55 18.79
N ARG A 68 23.72 -2.91 18.65
CA ARG A 68 24.37 -3.94 19.47
C ARG A 68 24.35 -3.59 20.95
N SER A 69 24.63 -2.35 21.31
CA SER A 69 24.60 -1.87 22.71
C SER A 69 23.20 -1.91 23.33
N LEU A 70 22.15 -1.82 22.50
CA LEU A 70 20.73 -1.85 22.86
C LEU A 70 20.10 -3.25 22.77
N GLY A 71 20.91 -4.32 22.66
CA GLY A 71 20.41 -5.70 22.64
C GLY A 71 19.84 -6.16 21.30
N VAL A 72 20.28 -5.57 20.18
CA VAL A 72 19.92 -5.96 18.81
C VAL A 72 21.15 -6.43 18.04
N GLU A 73 21.11 -7.66 17.53
CA GLU A 73 22.15 -8.19 16.64
C GLU A 73 21.70 -8.14 15.18
N LEU A 74 22.60 -7.64 14.32
CA LEU A 74 22.42 -7.52 12.88
C LEU A 74 23.11 -8.69 12.14
N ASP A 75 22.36 -9.39 11.28
CA ASP A 75 22.85 -10.44 10.38
C ASP A 75 22.81 -9.95 8.92
N ASP A 76 23.93 -9.38 8.49
CA ASP A 76 24.14 -8.87 7.13
C ASP A 76 24.08 -9.96 6.04
N ARG A 77 24.21 -11.25 6.40
CA ARG A 77 24.18 -12.35 5.44
C ARG A 77 22.76 -12.68 5.00
N HIS A 78 21.82 -12.60 5.93
CA HIS A 78 20.41 -12.89 5.69
C HIS A 78 19.56 -11.61 5.58
N ALA A 79 20.15 -10.44 5.82
CA ALA A 79 19.48 -9.14 5.93
C ALA A 79 18.37 -9.14 7.00
N GLN A 80 18.74 -9.58 8.21
CA GLN A 80 17.83 -9.78 9.35
C GLN A 80 18.41 -9.21 10.64
N TRP A 81 17.53 -8.71 11.51
CA TRP A 81 17.88 -8.31 12.87
C TRP A 81 17.18 -9.24 13.89
N GLN A 82 17.85 -9.47 15.02
CA GLN A 82 17.32 -10.28 16.14
C GLN A 82 17.60 -9.57 17.47
N THR A 83 16.62 -9.54 18.37
CA THR A 83 16.80 -9.01 19.74
C THR A 83 17.17 -10.10 20.73
N SER A 84 17.74 -9.72 21.88
CA SER A 84 17.99 -10.62 23.02
C SER A 84 16.70 -11.32 23.50
N GLY A 85 15.57 -10.62 23.45
CA GLY A 85 14.23 -11.14 23.76
C GLY A 85 13.58 -12.00 22.67
N GLY A 86 14.29 -12.35 21.60
CA GLY A 86 13.81 -13.27 20.55
C GLY A 86 12.91 -12.65 19.46
N ARG A 87 12.63 -11.33 19.51
CA ARG A 87 12.00 -10.61 18.39
C ARG A 87 12.92 -10.62 17.16
N LEU A 88 12.34 -10.77 15.97
CA LEU A 88 13.02 -10.97 14.69
C LEU A 88 12.38 -10.09 13.61
N GLY A 89 13.18 -9.46 12.76
CA GLY A 89 12.71 -8.69 11.61
C GLY A 89 13.74 -8.65 10.47
N SER A 90 13.30 -8.26 9.27
CA SER A 90 14.21 -8.08 8.12
C SER A 90 14.68 -6.63 8.06
N TYR A 91 15.86 -6.38 7.49
CA TYR A 91 16.29 -5.01 7.17
C TYR A 91 15.32 -4.26 6.24
N SER A 92 14.48 -4.99 5.52
CA SER A 92 13.44 -4.44 4.66
C SER A 92 12.16 -4.01 5.39
N GLY A 93 12.06 -4.20 6.72
CA GLY A 93 10.82 -4.01 7.48
C GLY A 93 9.79 -5.14 7.30
N VAL A 94 10.05 -6.10 6.42
CA VAL A 94 9.24 -7.31 6.27
C VAL A 94 9.45 -8.21 7.50
N PRO A 95 8.38 -8.73 8.13
CA PRO A 95 8.50 -9.76 9.14
C PRO A 95 9.25 -10.97 8.57
N VAL A 96 10.29 -11.43 9.25
CA VAL A 96 11.00 -12.65 8.84
C VAL A 96 10.08 -13.84 9.07
N VAL A 97 9.34 -14.23 8.03
CA VAL A 97 8.90 -15.60 7.85
C VAL A 97 10.18 -16.45 7.77
N PRO A 98 10.44 -17.36 8.73
CA PRO A 98 11.69 -18.11 8.73
C PRO A 98 11.77 -18.98 7.47
N GLU A 99 12.74 -18.72 6.60
CA GLU A 99 12.98 -19.57 5.44
C GLU A 99 13.46 -20.95 5.90
N LEU A 100 12.49 -21.88 5.94
CA LEU A 100 12.63 -23.29 5.61
C LEU A 100 13.90 -23.99 6.11
N ARG A 101 13.92 -24.29 7.41
CA ARG A 101 14.46 -25.58 7.85
C ARG A 101 13.33 -26.60 7.90
N SER A 102 13.43 -27.61 7.04
CA SER A 102 12.36 -28.49 6.60
C SER A 102 11.50 -29.09 7.71
N SER A 103 10.23 -28.67 7.73
CA SER A 103 9.09 -29.51 8.10
C SER A 103 7.87 -29.01 7.32
N ASP A 104 7.42 -29.78 6.34
CA ASP A 104 6.29 -29.43 5.45
C ASP A 104 4.98 -29.15 6.21
N SER A 105 4.88 -29.60 7.46
CA SER A 105 3.76 -29.32 8.35
C SER A 105 3.49 -27.82 8.53
N SER A 106 4.54 -27.01 8.75
CA SER A 106 4.36 -25.59 9.07
C SER A 106 3.99 -24.76 7.84
N GLY A 107 4.53 -25.09 6.66
CA GLY A 107 4.14 -24.45 5.40
C GLY A 107 2.69 -24.72 5.03
N ARG A 108 2.22 -25.97 5.25
CA ARG A 108 0.82 -26.35 5.07
C ARG A 108 -0.11 -25.63 6.05
N GLU A 109 0.22 -25.66 7.34
CA GLU A 109 -0.50 -24.97 8.41
C GLU A 109 -0.61 -23.46 8.11
N THR A 110 0.48 -22.81 7.71
CA THR A 110 0.48 -21.38 7.35
C THR A 110 -0.45 -21.09 6.15
N ARG A 111 -0.52 -21.98 5.15
CA ARG A 111 -1.47 -21.84 4.02
C ARG A 111 -2.91 -22.05 4.47
N GLU A 112 -3.16 -23.00 5.37
CA GLU A 112 -4.49 -23.30 5.91
C GLU A 112 -5.01 -22.15 6.77
N ILE A 113 -4.16 -21.55 7.60
CA ILE A 113 -4.44 -20.31 8.35
C ILE A 113 -4.79 -19.17 7.40
N ARG A 114 -4.01 -18.96 6.31
CA ARG A 114 -4.33 -17.91 5.31
C ARG A 114 -5.71 -18.14 4.66
N LYS A 115 -6.06 -19.38 4.32
CA LYS A 115 -7.40 -19.71 3.78
C LYS A 115 -8.52 -19.38 4.77
N LEU A 116 -8.40 -19.81 6.02
CA LEU A 116 -9.38 -19.49 7.07
C LEU A 116 -9.49 -17.98 7.34
N VAL A 117 -8.38 -17.25 7.32
CA VAL A 117 -8.42 -15.76 7.45
C VAL A 117 -9.16 -15.12 6.28
N CYS A 118 -8.93 -15.58 5.04
CA CYS A 118 -9.67 -15.07 3.86
C CYS A 118 -11.15 -15.43 3.92
N GLU A 119 -11.48 -16.66 4.33
CA GLU A 119 -12.86 -17.13 4.52
C GLU A 119 -13.62 -16.31 5.57
N ARG A 120 -12.98 -16.01 6.72
CA ARG A 120 -13.53 -15.10 7.73
C ARG A 120 -13.86 -13.73 7.14
N GLU A 121 -12.92 -13.12 6.41
CA GLU A 121 -13.12 -11.79 5.84
C GLU A 121 -14.17 -11.79 4.72
N ARG A 122 -14.38 -12.92 4.02
CA ARG A 122 -15.51 -13.15 3.11
C ARG A 122 -16.86 -13.18 3.84
N HIS A 123 -16.98 -13.90 4.96
CA HIS A 123 -18.19 -13.86 5.79
C HIS A 123 -18.47 -12.47 6.36
N ARG A 124 -17.44 -11.72 6.79
CA ARG A 124 -17.60 -10.33 7.23
C ARG A 124 -18.06 -9.40 6.10
N ALA A 125 -17.53 -9.58 4.89
CA ALA A 125 -17.95 -8.82 3.71
C ALA A 125 -19.42 -9.11 3.34
N SER A 126 -19.90 -10.35 3.50
CA SER A 126 -21.31 -10.71 3.34
C SER A 126 -22.20 -10.44 4.57
N GLN A 127 -21.68 -9.74 5.58
CA GLN A 127 -22.37 -9.43 6.85
C GLN A 127 -22.81 -10.66 7.67
N ASP A 128 -22.25 -11.83 7.39
CA ASP A 128 -22.44 -13.08 8.14
C ASP A 128 -21.48 -13.12 9.33
N PHE A 129 -21.80 -12.32 10.35
CA PHE A 129 -20.95 -12.19 11.53
C PHE A 129 -20.88 -13.49 12.35
N GLN A 130 -21.91 -14.34 12.31
CA GLN A 130 -21.91 -15.60 13.06
C GLN A 130 -20.88 -16.57 12.47
N ALA A 131 -20.90 -16.81 11.16
CA ALA A 131 -19.90 -17.67 10.53
C ALA A 131 -18.49 -17.08 10.63
N ALA A 132 -18.33 -15.75 10.55
CA ALA A 132 -17.04 -15.09 10.77
C ALA A 132 -16.48 -15.34 12.18
N ASP A 133 -17.33 -15.38 13.21
CA ASP A 133 -16.95 -15.72 14.58
C ASP A 133 -16.68 -17.22 14.78
N ASP A 134 -17.39 -18.10 14.06
CA ASP A 134 -17.06 -19.53 14.01
C ASP A 134 -15.67 -19.77 13.42
N VAL A 135 -15.32 -19.11 12.31
CA VAL A 135 -13.96 -19.18 11.73
C VAL A 135 -12.93 -18.57 12.68
N ARG A 136 -13.26 -17.49 13.41
CA ARG A 136 -12.38 -16.94 14.47
C ARG A 136 -12.13 -17.96 15.58
N ARG A 137 -13.16 -18.71 16.03
CA ARG A 137 -13.01 -19.78 17.03
C ARG A 137 -12.11 -20.90 16.53
N THR A 138 -12.25 -21.33 15.27
CA THR A 138 -11.38 -22.32 14.64
C THR A 138 -9.93 -21.86 14.59
N LEU A 139 -9.68 -20.62 14.15
CA LEU A 139 -8.33 -20.03 14.15
C LEU A 139 -7.74 -19.98 15.57
N SER A 140 -8.51 -19.58 16.57
CA SER A 140 -8.06 -19.58 17.98
C SER A 140 -7.78 -20.97 18.53
N SER A 141 -8.52 -22.01 18.11
CA SER A 141 -8.24 -23.40 18.52
C SER A 141 -6.95 -23.95 17.90
N MET A 142 -6.60 -23.50 16.68
CA MET A 142 -5.30 -23.71 16.04
C MET A 142 -4.17 -22.87 16.67
N GLY A 143 -4.45 -22.06 17.68
CA GLY A 143 -3.45 -21.19 18.33
C GLY A 143 -3.09 -19.95 17.51
N VAL A 144 -3.99 -19.49 16.65
CA VAL A 144 -3.90 -18.22 15.90
C VAL A 144 -4.67 -17.11 16.61
N GLU A 145 -4.01 -15.99 16.84
CA GLU A 145 -4.59 -14.75 17.35
C GLU A 145 -4.76 -13.74 16.21
N LEU A 146 -5.93 -13.08 16.15
CA LEU A 146 -6.30 -12.12 15.11
C LEU A 146 -6.31 -10.70 15.66
N PHE A 147 -5.47 -9.84 15.09
CA PHE A 147 -5.31 -8.42 15.42
C PHE A 147 -5.98 -7.57 14.33
N ASP A 148 -7.31 -7.51 14.36
CA ASP A 148 -8.14 -6.81 13.37
C ASP A 148 -7.70 -5.34 13.14
N ASN A 149 -7.38 -4.63 14.22
CA ASN A 149 -6.94 -3.22 14.17
C ASN A 149 -5.59 -3.05 13.47
N GLU A 150 -4.68 -4.02 13.64
CA GLU A 150 -3.36 -4.03 13.01
C GLU A 150 -3.39 -4.65 11.61
N ARG A 151 -4.51 -5.29 11.23
CA ARG A 151 -4.62 -6.20 10.07
C ARG A 151 -3.55 -7.29 10.06
N THR A 152 -3.20 -7.85 11.22
CA THR A 152 -2.26 -8.98 11.32
C THR A 152 -2.88 -10.18 12.04
N TRP A 153 -2.34 -11.36 11.75
CA TRP A 153 -2.58 -12.57 12.53
C TRP A 153 -1.24 -13.16 12.98
N ARG A 154 -1.22 -13.80 14.14
CA ARG A 154 0.00 -14.36 14.75
C ARG A 154 -0.30 -15.73 15.37
N THR A 155 0.63 -16.66 15.27
CA THR A 155 0.54 -18.00 15.88
C THR A 155 1.42 -18.07 17.13
N LYS A 156 1.09 -19.01 18.04
CA LYS A 156 1.93 -19.34 19.20
C LYS A 156 3.32 -19.89 18.83
N SER A 157 3.51 -20.36 17.59
CA SER A 157 4.80 -20.79 17.05
C SER A 157 5.64 -19.63 16.47
N GLY A 158 5.14 -18.39 16.51
CA GLY A 158 5.85 -17.19 16.04
C GLY A 158 5.63 -16.86 14.55
N VAL A 159 4.91 -17.70 13.81
CA VAL A 159 4.51 -17.40 12.43
C VAL A 159 3.43 -16.32 12.43
N GLN A 160 3.55 -15.33 11.54
CA GLN A 160 2.61 -14.21 11.43
C GLN A 160 2.30 -13.88 9.96
N GLY A 161 1.22 -13.15 9.73
CA GLY A 161 0.83 -12.68 8.40
C GLY A 161 -0.22 -11.58 8.41
N VAL A 162 -0.66 -11.17 7.22
CA VAL A 162 -1.59 -10.05 7.00
C VAL A 162 -3.04 -10.55 6.91
N ILE A 163 -4.00 -9.75 7.40
CA ILE A 163 -5.43 -9.93 7.21
C ILE A 163 -5.90 -9.09 6.02
N PHE A 164 -6.36 -9.75 4.97
CA PHE A 164 -6.83 -9.12 3.73
C PHE A 164 -8.31 -8.72 3.86
N THR A 165 -8.57 -7.51 4.35
CA THR A 165 -9.94 -7.00 4.55
C THR A 165 -10.62 -6.74 3.20
N GLY A 166 -11.79 -7.35 2.93
CA GLY A 166 -12.59 -7.07 1.73
C GLY A 166 -13.20 -8.29 1.00
N GLY A 167 -13.02 -9.52 1.50
CA GLY A 167 -13.67 -10.70 0.92
C GLY A 167 -13.07 -11.15 -0.42
N HIS A 168 -11.74 -11.12 -0.52
CA HIS A 168 -10.99 -11.42 -1.74
C HIS A 168 -10.99 -12.91 -2.11
N GLU A 169 -10.67 -13.21 -3.37
CA GLU A 169 -10.56 -14.59 -3.88
C GLU A 169 -9.36 -15.33 -3.27
N GLU A 170 -9.46 -16.66 -3.14
CA GLU A 170 -8.56 -17.45 -2.28
C GLU A 170 -7.09 -17.45 -2.72
N ASP A 171 -6.82 -17.35 -4.03
CA ASP A 171 -5.47 -17.40 -4.60
C ASP A 171 -5.21 -16.17 -5.48
N CYS A 172 -4.01 -15.60 -5.37
CA CYS A 172 -3.61 -14.46 -6.19
C CYS A 172 -3.25 -14.91 -7.61
N HIS A 173 -4.17 -14.71 -8.56
CA HIS A 173 -3.96 -15.06 -9.97
C HIS A 173 -2.99 -14.14 -10.74
N LEU A 174 -2.44 -13.11 -10.10
CA LEU A 174 -1.44 -12.22 -10.72
C LEU A 174 -0.02 -12.80 -10.60
N THR A 175 0.77 -12.70 -11.67
CA THR A 175 2.22 -12.94 -11.64
C THR A 175 2.93 -11.76 -10.96
N ASP A 176 4.10 -11.99 -10.37
CA ASP A 176 4.90 -10.94 -9.70
C ASP A 176 5.16 -9.75 -10.62
N ALA A 177 5.46 -10.00 -11.90
CA ALA A 177 5.61 -8.97 -12.91
C ALA A 177 4.35 -8.11 -13.08
N ALA A 178 3.16 -8.73 -13.13
CA ALA A 178 1.90 -8.01 -13.25
C ALA A 178 1.55 -7.21 -11.97
N ILE A 179 1.90 -7.73 -10.79
CA ILE A 179 1.78 -7.01 -9.52
C ILE A 179 2.68 -5.76 -9.55
N VAL A 180 3.97 -5.93 -9.86
CA VAL A 180 4.94 -4.82 -9.95
C VAL A 180 4.52 -3.78 -10.97
N THR A 181 4.02 -4.17 -12.16
CA THR A 181 3.47 -3.23 -13.15
C THR A 181 2.28 -2.43 -12.59
N LYS A 182 1.32 -3.08 -11.93
CA LYS A 182 0.17 -2.40 -11.33
C LYS A 182 0.56 -1.45 -10.20
N VAL A 183 1.50 -1.87 -9.35
CA VAL A 183 2.01 -1.01 -8.27
C VAL A 183 2.76 0.20 -8.85
N ALA A 184 3.55 0.03 -9.92
CA ALA A 184 4.19 1.15 -10.61
C ALA A 184 3.16 2.13 -11.20
N MET A 185 2.13 1.65 -11.90
CA MET A 185 1.03 2.50 -12.41
C MET A 185 0.33 3.29 -11.29
N ARG A 186 0.20 2.68 -10.10
CA ARG A 186 -0.40 3.32 -8.91
C ARG A 186 0.51 4.39 -8.33
N GLU A 187 1.82 4.18 -8.30
CA GLU A 187 2.77 5.21 -7.88
C GLU A 187 2.83 6.38 -8.88
N ASP A 188 2.80 6.11 -10.19
CA ASP A 188 2.70 7.14 -11.23
C ASP A 188 1.42 8.00 -11.08
N ALA A 189 0.28 7.36 -10.80
CA ALA A 189 -0.98 8.04 -10.50
C ALA A 189 -0.86 8.93 -9.25
N ARG A 190 -0.23 8.45 -8.17
CA ARG A 190 0.03 9.24 -6.95
C ARG A 190 0.95 10.43 -7.21
N VAL A 191 2.02 10.27 -8.00
CA VAL A 191 2.92 11.35 -8.41
C VAL A 191 2.18 12.40 -9.25
N SER A 192 1.29 11.94 -10.14
CA SER A 192 0.40 12.79 -10.94
C SER A 192 -0.77 13.40 -10.14
N LYS A 193 -0.90 13.06 -8.85
CA LYS A 193 -2.01 13.43 -7.95
C LYS A 193 -3.39 12.94 -8.39
N ASP A 194 -3.44 11.94 -9.28
CA ASP A 194 -4.66 11.20 -9.59
C ASP A 194 -4.91 10.14 -8.52
N TYR A 195 -5.46 10.60 -7.40
CA TYR A 195 -5.77 9.73 -6.26
C TYR A 195 -6.92 8.76 -6.58
N SER A 196 -7.86 9.11 -7.45
CA SER A 196 -8.97 8.22 -7.82
C SER A 196 -8.47 7.03 -8.65
N GLN A 197 -7.56 7.26 -9.60
CA GLN A 197 -6.88 6.17 -10.32
C GLN A 197 -6.00 5.34 -9.39
N ALA A 198 -5.25 5.98 -8.48
CA ALA A 198 -4.40 5.26 -7.52
C ALA A 198 -5.20 4.34 -6.58
N ASP A 199 -6.36 4.80 -6.10
CA ASP A 199 -7.26 4.00 -5.25
C ASP A 199 -8.00 2.92 -6.04
N ALA A 200 -8.40 3.20 -7.30
CA ALA A 200 -8.96 2.17 -8.19
C ALA A 200 -7.96 1.04 -8.48
N ILE A 201 -6.68 1.35 -8.68
CA ILE A 201 -5.63 0.33 -8.86
C ILE A 201 -5.38 -0.44 -7.55
N ARG A 202 -5.39 0.24 -6.40
CA ARG A 202 -5.30 -0.41 -5.07
C ARG A 202 -6.43 -1.42 -4.88
N GLU A 203 -7.65 -1.04 -5.22
CA GLU A 203 -8.83 -1.89 -5.06
C GLU A 203 -8.87 -3.06 -6.06
N ASP A 204 -8.39 -2.86 -7.28
CA ASP A 204 -8.19 -3.96 -8.26
C ASP A 204 -7.11 -4.96 -7.81
N LEU A 205 -6.01 -4.47 -7.21
CA LEU A 205 -4.98 -5.31 -6.61
C LEU A 205 -5.53 -6.11 -5.43
N ARG A 206 -6.25 -5.44 -4.52
CA ARG A 206 -6.92 -6.07 -3.38
C ARG A 206 -7.83 -7.22 -3.79
N ARG A 207 -8.77 -6.95 -4.69
CA ARG A 207 -9.71 -7.93 -5.25
C ARG A 207 -9.03 -9.18 -5.77
N LYS A 208 -7.82 -9.04 -6.33
CA LYS A 208 -6.97 -10.11 -6.87
C LYS A 208 -6.03 -10.72 -5.83
N GLY A 209 -6.32 -10.55 -4.54
CA GLY A 209 -5.57 -11.10 -3.43
C GLY A 209 -4.23 -10.41 -3.18
N VAL A 210 -4.10 -9.09 -3.42
CA VAL A 210 -2.86 -8.32 -3.17
C VAL A 210 -3.13 -7.09 -2.29
N GLU A 211 -2.60 -7.05 -1.07
CA GLU A 211 -2.68 -5.88 -0.19
C GLU A 211 -1.44 -4.99 -0.33
N LEU A 212 -1.64 -3.67 -0.33
CA LEU A 212 -0.56 -2.67 -0.33
C LEU A 212 -0.40 -2.06 1.06
N LEU A 213 0.76 -2.30 1.67
CA LEU A 213 1.18 -1.77 2.97
C LEU A 213 2.00 -0.49 2.74
N ASP A 214 1.30 0.61 2.49
CA ASP A 214 1.88 1.92 2.15
C ASP A 214 2.99 2.41 3.10
N SER A 215 2.80 2.21 4.42
CA SER A 215 3.77 2.59 5.45
C SER A 215 5.08 1.80 5.39
N GLN A 216 5.00 0.53 4.97
CA GLN A 216 6.14 -0.37 4.80
C GLN A 216 6.69 -0.36 3.37
N LYS A 217 5.99 0.29 2.43
CA LYS A 217 6.23 0.24 0.98
C LYS A 217 6.32 -1.19 0.44
N THR A 218 5.48 -2.09 0.94
CA THR A 218 5.46 -3.51 0.58
C THR A 218 4.09 -3.96 0.09
N TRP A 219 4.08 -4.91 -0.84
CA TRP A 219 2.89 -5.65 -1.24
C TRP A 219 2.99 -7.08 -0.71
N VAL A 220 1.85 -7.67 -0.33
CA VAL A 220 1.73 -9.05 0.12
C VAL A 220 0.52 -9.69 -0.57
N THR A 221 0.58 -10.98 -0.88
CA THR A 221 -0.51 -11.72 -1.52
C THR A 221 -1.15 -12.77 -0.60
N THR A 222 -2.38 -13.17 -0.91
CA THR A 222 -3.10 -14.24 -0.21
C THR A 222 -2.37 -15.60 -0.28
N ASP A 223 -1.67 -15.88 -1.38
CA ASP A 223 -0.85 -17.09 -1.52
C ASP A 223 0.46 -17.07 -0.71
N GLY A 224 0.89 -15.90 -0.21
CA GLY A 224 2.06 -15.70 0.65
C GLY A 224 3.29 -15.09 -0.02
N ARG A 225 3.24 -14.75 -1.32
CA ARG A 225 4.28 -13.93 -1.97
C ARG A 225 4.26 -12.49 -1.44
N SER A 226 5.41 -11.82 -1.50
CA SER A 226 5.55 -10.42 -1.09
C SER A 226 6.69 -9.73 -1.83
N GLY A 227 6.63 -8.40 -1.95
CA GLY A 227 7.70 -7.59 -2.53
C GLY A 227 7.63 -6.13 -2.08
N THR A 228 8.62 -5.32 -2.51
CA THR A 228 8.72 -3.90 -2.18
C THR A 228 8.36 -3.01 -3.37
N PHE A 229 8.05 -1.74 -3.09
CA PHE A 229 7.85 -0.67 -4.08
C PHE A 229 8.39 0.67 -3.59
N GLY A 230 8.41 1.71 -4.44
CA GLY A 230 8.77 3.07 -4.00
C GLY A 230 10.21 3.28 -3.50
N GLY A 231 11.15 2.44 -3.95
CA GLY A 231 12.60 2.67 -3.86
C GLY A 231 13.16 3.20 -5.20
N PRO A 232 14.32 3.88 -5.21
CA PRO A 232 14.89 4.41 -6.44
C PRO A 232 15.35 3.29 -7.39
N SER A 233 14.76 3.26 -8.59
CA SER A 233 15.17 2.46 -9.77
C SER A 233 15.26 0.95 -9.58
N SER A 234 14.11 0.25 -9.62
CA SER A 234 14.02 -0.91 -10.50
C SER A 234 14.07 -0.39 -11.94
N SER A 235 15.19 -0.66 -12.63
CA SER A 235 15.56 -0.12 -13.94
C SER A 235 14.39 0.13 -14.90
N SER A 236 14.26 1.38 -15.35
CA SER A 236 13.43 1.78 -16.49
C SER A 236 13.97 1.20 -17.79
N SER A 237 13.71 -0.08 -18.01
CA SER A 237 13.65 -0.68 -19.34
C SER A 237 12.52 0.00 -20.10
N HIS A 238 12.85 1.08 -20.83
CA HIS A 238 11.91 1.90 -21.59
C HIS A 238 11.32 1.09 -22.76
N PHE A 239 10.30 0.29 -22.46
CA PHE A 239 9.62 -0.53 -23.45
C PHE A 239 8.59 0.31 -24.20
N GLN A 240 9.04 0.94 -25.30
CA GLN A 240 8.12 1.63 -26.21
C GLN A 240 7.09 0.64 -26.78
N PRO A 241 5.79 1.00 -26.82
CA PRO A 241 4.84 0.23 -27.60
C PRO A 241 5.22 0.28 -29.08
N PRO A 242 5.06 -0.82 -29.85
CA PRO A 242 5.53 -0.89 -31.22
C PRO A 242 4.76 0.08 -32.12
N ARG A 243 5.40 1.18 -32.51
CA ARG A 243 4.93 2.05 -33.60
C ARG A 243 4.97 1.25 -34.91
N GLN A 244 3.81 0.95 -35.46
CA GLN A 244 3.71 0.39 -36.80
C GLN A 244 4.34 1.35 -37.83
N ALA A 245 5.26 0.83 -38.63
CA ALA A 245 5.98 1.62 -39.63
C ALA A 245 5.11 1.84 -40.87
N ALA A 246 4.59 3.06 -41.05
CA ALA A 246 4.07 3.53 -42.32
C ALA A 246 5.20 4.24 -43.09
N GLN A 247 5.68 3.60 -44.16
CA GLN A 247 6.76 4.14 -44.99
C GLN A 247 6.34 5.42 -45.71
N GLN A 248 7.23 6.40 -45.74
CA GLN A 248 7.07 7.59 -46.58
C GLN A 248 7.48 7.27 -48.03
N SER A 249 6.64 7.60 -49.00
CA SER A 249 7.05 7.82 -50.38
C SER A 249 6.59 9.22 -50.82
N ARG A 250 7.53 10.00 -51.37
CA ARG A 250 7.30 11.34 -51.92
C ARG A 250 6.85 11.22 -53.38
N GLN A 251 5.96 12.10 -53.84
CA GLN A 251 6.19 13.07 -54.94
C GLN A 251 4.86 13.56 -55.58
N GLY A 252 4.90 14.76 -56.17
CA GLY A 252 4.06 15.13 -57.32
C GLY A 252 2.83 15.99 -57.02
N ALA A 253 2.83 17.23 -57.51
CA ALA A 253 1.67 18.12 -57.51
C ALA A 253 1.12 18.28 -58.94
N VAL A 254 -0.20 18.45 -59.11
CA VAL A 254 -0.84 19.34 -60.11
C VAL A 254 -2.37 19.45 -59.89
N GLY A 255 -2.90 20.68 -60.01
CA GLY A 255 -3.96 20.97 -61.00
C GLY A 255 -5.46 20.71 -60.72
N SER A 256 -6.12 21.72 -60.12
CA SER A 256 -7.30 22.40 -60.70
C SER A 256 -8.76 21.85 -60.59
N LEU A 257 -9.68 22.83 -60.66
CA LEU A 257 -11.12 22.81 -60.99
C LEU A 257 -12.19 22.36 -59.96
N ALA A 258 -12.92 23.38 -59.47
CA ALA A 258 -14.34 23.28 -59.08
C ALA A 258 -15.25 23.51 -60.33
N PRO A 259 -16.59 23.27 -60.30
CA PRO A 259 -17.52 24.20 -59.62
C PRO A 259 -18.84 23.61 -59.05
N LYS A 260 -19.53 24.42 -58.19
CA LYS A 260 -21.00 24.64 -58.08
C LYS A 260 -21.92 23.41 -58.34
N ASN A 261 -22.72 22.88 -57.41
CA ASN A 261 -23.86 23.51 -56.68
C ASN A 261 -24.55 22.41 -55.79
N GLN A 262 -25.58 22.63 -54.95
CA GLN A 262 -26.36 23.83 -54.59
C GLN A 262 -26.81 23.84 -53.10
N SER A 263 -27.45 24.93 -52.69
CA SER A 263 -27.99 25.36 -51.39
C SER A 263 -29.29 24.71 -50.87
N VAL A 264 -29.37 24.51 -49.55
CA VAL A 264 -30.54 24.90 -48.72
C VAL A 264 -30.02 25.54 -47.41
N GLN A 265 -30.60 26.67 -47.01
CA GLN A 265 -30.28 27.41 -45.75
C GLN A 265 -31.22 26.90 -44.61
N ARG A 266 -31.16 27.18 -43.30
CA ARG A 266 -30.83 28.35 -42.45
C ARG A 266 -31.06 27.84 -40.99
N ILE A 267 -30.61 28.38 -39.85
CA ILE A 267 -29.90 29.61 -39.44
C ILE A 267 -28.86 29.19 -38.34
N VAL A 268 -27.70 29.85 -38.28
CA VAL A 268 -27.02 30.18 -37.01
C VAL A 268 -26.80 31.70 -36.96
N PRO A 269 -26.57 32.28 -35.79
CA PRO A 269 -25.53 33.27 -35.69
C PRO A 269 -24.47 32.84 -34.68
N SER A 270 -23.26 32.63 -35.19
CA SER A 270 -22.04 32.61 -34.39
C SER A 270 -21.84 33.95 -33.67
N VAL A 271 -21.15 33.93 -32.54
CA VAL A 271 -19.83 34.60 -32.46
C VAL A 271 -18.98 33.90 -31.41
N VAL A 272 -17.78 33.48 -31.82
CA VAL A 272 -16.72 33.10 -30.90
C VAL A 272 -16.17 34.39 -30.30
N SER A 273 -16.14 34.51 -28.98
CA SER A 273 -15.39 35.56 -28.29
C SER A 273 -14.45 34.91 -27.29
N HIS A 274 -13.15 35.03 -27.53
CA HIS A 274 -12.14 34.64 -26.55
C HIS A 274 -12.12 35.74 -25.49
N ASN A 275 -12.54 35.45 -24.26
CA ASN A 275 -12.29 36.36 -23.15
C ASN A 275 -12.01 35.60 -21.86
N SER A 276 -10.76 35.64 -21.44
CA SER A 276 -10.32 35.26 -20.10
C SER A 276 -10.87 36.26 -19.08
N GLY A 277 -11.99 35.90 -18.45
CA GLY A 277 -12.62 36.66 -17.36
C GLY A 277 -13.38 35.72 -16.44
N GLN A 278 -13.22 35.90 -15.13
CA GLN A 278 -13.77 35.01 -14.10
C GLN A 278 -15.31 34.98 -14.15
N GLY A 279 -15.89 33.84 -14.51
CA GLY A 279 -17.32 33.59 -14.38
C GLY A 279 -17.67 33.16 -12.97
N THR A 280 -18.00 34.10 -12.09
CA THR A 280 -18.51 33.77 -10.74
C THR A 280 -19.98 33.32 -10.83
N LEU A 281 -20.33 32.21 -10.17
CA LEU A 281 -21.72 31.76 -10.11
C LEU A 281 -22.60 32.78 -9.37
N SER A 282 -23.84 32.98 -9.85
CA SER A 282 -24.81 33.82 -9.13
C SER A 282 -25.16 33.19 -7.77
N GLU A 283 -25.52 33.99 -6.78
CA GLU A 283 -25.88 33.48 -5.45
C GLU A 283 -27.06 32.49 -5.50
N ALA A 284 -28.06 32.77 -6.35
CA ALA A 284 -29.17 31.86 -6.60
C ALA A 284 -28.70 30.53 -7.23
N SER A 285 -27.72 30.57 -8.13
CA SER A 285 -27.11 29.36 -8.71
C SER A 285 -26.37 28.54 -7.66
N ILE A 286 -25.61 29.20 -6.77
CA ILE A 286 -24.89 28.55 -5.67
C ILE A 286 -25.87 27.89 -4.70
N ALA A 287 -26.92 28.62 -4.27
CA ALA A 287 -27.95 28.09 -3.38
C ALA A 287 -28.69 26.89 -4.01
N ALA A 288 -29.03 26.95 -5.30
CA ALA A 288 -29.67 25.85 -6.01
C ALA A 288 -28.78 24.59 -6.10
N LEU A 289 -27.48 24.76 -6.37
CA LEU A 289 -26.52 23.65 -6.38
C LEU A 289 -26.32 23.06 -4.98
N VAL A 290 -26.20 23.89 -3.94
CA VAL A 290 -26.10 23.42 -2.55
C VAL A 290 -27.36 22.65 -2.14
N LEU A 291 -28.56 23.12 -2.51
CA LEU A 291 -29.81 22.41 -2.25
C LEU A 291 -29.90 21.07 -3.02
N GLY A 292 -29.48 21.06 -4.29
CA GLY A 292 -29.41 19.84 -5.11
C GLY A 292 -28.44 18.80 -4.52
N ARG A 293 -27.31 19.26 -3.98
CA ARG A 293 -26.36 18.43 -3.23
C ARG A 293 -26.99 17.83 -1.98
N GLU A 294 -27.65 18.63 -1.13
CA GLU A 294 -28.28 18.09 0.08
C GLU A 294 -29.42 17.10 -0.28
N SER A 295 -30.14 17.33 -1.39
CA SER A 295 -31.15 16.41 -1.92
C SER A 295 -30.56 15.11 -2.49
N ALA A 296 -29.31 15.12 -2.95
CA ALA A 296 -28.59 13.90 -3.30
C ALA A 296 -28.13 13.15 -2.03
N ARG A 297 -27.60 13.87 -1.03
CA ARG A 297 -27.17 13.30 0.26
C ARG A 297 -28.32 12.62 1.02
N ASP A 298 -29.51 13.24 1.03
CA ASP A 298 -30.71 12.68 1.68
C ASP A 298 -31.16 11.35 1.03
N ARG A 299 -31.05 11.25 -0.31
CA ARG A 299 -31.31 10.02 -1.08
C ARG A 299 -30.15 9.02 -1.03
N HIS A 300 -29.10 9.26 -0.24
CA HIS A 300 -27.86 8.47 -0.19
C HIS A 300 -27.11 8.36 -1.54
N ASP A 301 -27.37 9.30 -2.45
CA ASP A 301 -26.74 9.44 -3.77
C ASP A 301 -25.42 10.22 -3.61
N TRP A 302 -24.42 9.55 -3.05
CA TRP A 302 -23.13 10.16 -2.71
C TRP A 302 -22.33 10.60 -3.94
N GLU A 303 -22.44 9.88 -5.05
CA GLU A 303 -21.75 10.20 -6.31
C GLU A 303 -22.27 11.51 -6.90
N ALA A 304 -23.60 11.69 -6.99
CA ALA A 304 -24.17 12.97 -7.44
C ALA A 304 -23.88 14.12 -6.45
N ALA A 305 -23.91 13.85 -5.14
CA ALA A 305 -23.56 14.85 -4.12
C ALA A 305 -22.09 15.32 -4.22
N ASP A 306 -21.17 14.42 -4.56
CA ASP A 306 -19.75 14.75 -4.75
C ASP A 306 -19.48 15.41 -6.10
N ALA A 307 -20.17 15.02 -7.17
CA ALA A 307 -20.12 15.72 -8.45
C ALA A 307 -20.52 17.20 -8.28
N ILE A 308 -21.67 17.48 -7.64
CA ILE A 308 -22.15 18.85 -7.40
C ILE A 308 -21.19 19.64 -6.49
N ARG A 309 -20.56 18.98 -5.49
CA ARG A 309 -19.51 19.61 -4.67
C ARG A 309 -18.28 19.98 -5.50
N ASN A 310 -17.88 19.13 -6.43
CA ASN A 310 -16.72 19.39 -7.30
C ASN A 310 -17.01 20.54 -8.28
N ASP A 311 -18.22 20.63 -8.83
CA ASP A 311 -18.65 21.74 -9.70
C ASP A 311 -18.70 23.08 -8.95
N LEU A 312 -19.20 23.07 -7.71
CA LEU A 312 -19.15 24.23 -6.81
C LEU A 312 -17.69 24.67 -6.56
N ARG A 313 -16.80 23.73 -6.24
CA ARG A 313 -15.38 24.03 -6.01
C ARG A 313 -14.67 24.54 -7.27
N ALA A 314 -14.93 23.94 -8.44
CA ALA A 314 -14.41 24.41 -9.72
C ALA A 314 -14.88 25.85 -10.03
N SER A 315 -16.06 26.22 -9.54
CA SER A 315 -16.62 27.57 -9.60
C SER A 315 -16.16 28.51 -8.47
N GLY A 316 -15.22 28.07 -7.62
CA GLY A 316 -14.68 28.87 -6.52
C GLY A 316 -15.51 28.89 -5.24
N VAL A 317 -16.37 27.90 -5.01
CA VAL A 317 -17.24 27.79 -3.83
C VAL A 317 -16.95 26.50 -3.04
N ASP A 318 -16.52 26.64 -1.79
CA ASP A 318 -16.34 25.51 -0.87
C ASP A 318 -17.53 25.33 0.08
N VAL A 319 -17.90 24.07 0.32
CA VAL A 319 -19.05 23.67 1.15
C VAL A 319 -18.55 23.08 2.46
N TRP A 320 -18.95 23.66 3.60
CA TRP A 320 -18.48 23.31 4.94
C TRP A 320 -19.58 22.60 5.73
N ASP A 321 -19.71 21.28 5.54
CA ASP A 321 -20.77 20.46 6.15
C ASP A 321 -20.87 20.57 7.68
N LYS A 322 -19.73 20.67 8.38
CA LYS A 322 -19.68 20.79 9.85
C LYS A 322 -20.20 22.13 10.35
N GLU A 323 -19.94 23.20 9.61
CA GLU A 323 -20.38 24.57 9.94
C GLU A 323 -21.76 24.89 9.34
N LYS A 324 -22.30 24.02 8.48
CA LYS A 324 -23.54 24.22 7.71
C LYS A 324 -23.54 25.52 6.88
N VAL A 325 -22.39 25.88 6.28
CA VAL A 325 -22.26 27.06 5.41
C VAL A 325 -21.49 26.75 4.13
N TRP A 326 -21.78 27.48 3.06
CA TRP A 326 -20.92 27.56 1.88
C TRP A 326 -20.20 28.90 1.85
N LYS A 327 -18.98 28.93 1.29
CA LYS A 327 -18.12 30.13 1.21
C LYS A 327 -17.52 30.21 -0.21
N ALA A 328 -17.71 31.34 -0.88
CA ALA A 328 -17.16 31.64 -2.19
C ALA A 328 -15.84 32.43 -2.07
N ASN A 329 -14.98 32.28 -3.08
CA ASN A 329 -13.69 32.97 -3.18
C ASN A 329 -13.79 34.50 -3.30
N ASP A 330 -14.95 35.03 -3.67
CA ASP A 330 -15.27 36.46 -3.70
C ASP A 330 -15.79 37.01 -2.35
N GLY A 331 -15.81 36.18 -1.31
CA GLY A 331 -16.21 36.55 0.05
C GLY A 331 -17.70 36.38 0.34
N ARG A 332 -18.54 36.02 -0.64
CA ARG A 332 -19.93 35.64 -0.38
C ARG A 332 -19.99 34.34 0.43
N GLN A 333 -20.94 34.25 1.35
CA GLN A 333 -21.21 33.03 2.11
C GLN A 333 -22.70 32.92 2.44
N GLY A 334 -23.19 31.70 2.62
CA GLY A 334 -24.59 31.46 2.95
C GLY A 334 -24.81 30.13 3.67
N PRO A 335 -26.00 29.91 4.25
CA PRO A 335 -26.32 28.67 4.94
C PRO A 335 -26.49 27.50 3.97
N ILE A 336 -26.12 26.31 4.41
CA ILE A 336 -26.52 25.04 3.79
C ILE A 336 -27.91 24.71 4.33
N LEU A 337 -28.93 24.98 3.51
CA LEU A 337 -30.30 24.57 3.79
C LEU A 337 -30.47 23.10 3.40
N ARG A 338 -31.01 22.29 4.31
CA ARG A 338 -31.47 20.94 3.99
C ARG A 338 -32.89 21.02 3.40
N PRO A 339 -33.23 20.18 2.42
CA PRO A 339 -34.60 20.04 1.91
C PRO A 339 -35.56 19.51 2.99
#